data_AF-A0AAI9ZLP4-F1
#
_entry.id   AF-A0AAI9ZLP4-F1
#
_cell.length_a   1.000
_cell.length_b   1.000
_cell.length_c   1.000
_cell.angle_alpha   90.00
_cell.angle_beta   90.00
_cell.angle_gamma   90.00
#
_symmetry.space_group_name_H-M   'P 1'
#
loop_
_entity.id
_entity.type
_entity.pdbx_description
1 polymer ?
#
loop_
_entity_poly.entity_id
_entity_poly.type
_entity_poly.pdbx_seq_one_letter_code
_entity_poly.pdbx_strand_id
1 'polypeptide(L)' 'MAQVEFVTVIATLFHECTVESVLEDDSSSREPATENATKARQGLLDLMQDSQPRLTLQMNRPKDVRLRWTRR' A
#
# COMPACT_ATOMS: atom_id res chain seq x y z
N MET A 1 -4.12 -16.19 19.44
CA MET A 1 -4.01 -17.12 18.28
C MET A 1 -3.93 -16.36 16.96
N ALA A 2 -4.80 -15.37 16.68
CA ALA A 2 -4.81 -14.63 15.41
C ALA A 2 -3.51 -13.90 14.99
N GLN A 3 -2.62 -13.52 15.93
CA GLN A 3 -1.43 -12.72 15.59
C GLN A 3 -0.37 -13.52 14.82
N VAL A 4 -0.11 -14.78 15.20
CA VAL A 4 0.88 -15.62 14.52
C VAL A 4 0.39 -15.97 13.12
N GLU A 5 -0.88 -16.33 13.00
CA GLU A 5 -1.53 -16.62 11.71
C GLU A 5 -1.48 -15.41 10.77
N PHE A 6 -1.78 -14.21 11.26
CA PHE A 6 -1.68 -12.98 10.47
C PHE A 6 -0.25 -12.74 9.97
N VAL A 7 0.75 -12.85 10.85
CA VAL A 7 2.15 -12.66 10.47
C VAL A 7 2.60 -13.71 9.45
N THR A 8 2.21 -14.97 9.64
CA THR A 8 2.51 -16.05 8.69
C THR A 8 1.89 -15.79 7.33
N VAL A 9 0.61 -15.42 7.26
CA VAL A 9 -0.07 -15.11 5.99
C VAL A 9 0.59 -13.94 5.27
N ILE A 10 0.88 -12.85 5.98
CA ILE A 10 1.54 -11.67 5.38
C ILE A 10 2.95 -12.02 4.92
N ALA A 11 3.72 -12.80 5.69
CA ALA A 11 5.05 -13.24 5.30
C ALA A 11 5.02 -14.14 4.06
N THR A 12 4.06 -15.07 3.96
CA THR A 12 3.88 -15.93 2.78
C THR A 12 3.48 -15.12 1.56
N LEU A 13 2.58 -14.14 1.71
CA LEU A 13 2.21 -13.24 0.62
C LEU A 13 3.40 -12.44 0.10
N PHE A 14 4.24 -11.89 0.98
CA PHE A 14 5.46 -11.17 0.58
C PHE A 14 6.58 -12.09 0.07
N HIS A 15 6.50 -13.40 0.33
CA HIS A 15 7.42 -14.36 -0.24
C HIS A 15 7.14 -14.59 -1.72
N GLU A 16 5.86 -14.70 -2.10
CA GLU A 16 5.44 -15.01 -3.47
C GLU A 16 5.09 -13.78 -4.32
N CYS A 17 4.74 -12.66 -3.67
CA CYS A 17 4.27 -11.45 -4.32
C CYS A 17 5.06 -10.21 -3.86
N THR A 18 5.29 -9.32 -4.82
CA THR A 18 5.72 -7.94 -4.58
C THR A 18 4.48 -7.05 -4.52
N VAL A 19 4.51 -6.01 -3.68
CA VAL A 19 3.43 -5.03 -3.57
C VAL A 19 3.92 -3.66 -4.02
N GLU A 20 3.13 -2.98 -4.83
CA GLU A 20 3.40 -1.63 -5.30
C GLU A 20 2.18 -0.73 -5.03
N SER A 21 2.41 0.52 -4.62
CA SER A 21 1.34 1.51 -4.52
C SER A 21 1.03 2.07 -5.90
N VAL A 22 -0.27 2.18 -6.21
CA VAL A 22 -0.76 2.64 -7.52
C VAL A 22 -1.78 3.76 -7.32
N LEU A 23 -1.73 4.77 -8.18
CA LEU A 23 -2.72 5.85 -8.24
C LEU A 23 -4.01 5.34 -8.90
N GLU A 24 -5.15 5.85 -8.47
CA GLU A 24 -6.47 5.47 -9.00
C GLU A 24 -6.66 5.82 -10.49
N ASP A 25 -5.85 6.76 -11.02
CA ASP A 25 -5.98 7.37 -12.35
C ASP A 25 -4.91 6.94 -13.37
N ASP A 26 -4.49 5.68 -13.35
CA ASP A 26 -3.53 5.10 -14.31
C ASP A 26 -4.09 4.99 -15.77
N SER A 27 -5.25 5.59 -16.06
CA SER A 27 -5.88 5.60 -17.39
C SER A 27 -5.73 6.91 -18.18
N SER A 28 -5.19 8.00 -17.61
CA SER A 28 -5.17 9.30 -18.34
C SER A 28 -3.91 10.16 -18.22
N SER A 29 -2.91 9.79 -17.42
CA SER A 29 -1.77 10.68 -17.15
C SER A 29 -0.53 10.23 -17.91
N ARG A 30 -0.20 10.98 -18.96
CA ARG A 30 1.02 10.90 -19.78
C ARG A 30 2.25 11.41 -19.01
N GLU A 31 2.41 10.99 -17.76
CA GLU A 31 3.57 11.30 -16.92
C GLU A 31 4.52 10.08 -16.88
N PRO A 32 5.84 10.28 -16.76
CA PRO A 32 6.79 9.19 -16.71
C PRO A 32 6.45 8.27 -15.51
N ALA A 33 6.43 6.95 -15.74
CA ALA A 33 6.07 5.93 -14.74
C ALA A 33 6.79 6.10 -13.38
N THR A 34 7.99 6.67 -13.40
CA THR A 34 8.79 7.01 -12.21
C THR A 34 8.15 8.08 -11.33
N GLU A 35 7.52 9.10 -11.92
CA GLU A 35 6.89 10.20 -11.19
C GLU A 35 5.54 9.78 -10.58
N ASN A 36 4.82 8.88 -11.27
CA ASN A 36 3.62 8.25 -10.74
C ASN A 36 3.93 7.35 -9.52
N ALA A 37 5.03 6.60 -9.57
CA ALA A 37 5.45 5.74 -8.46
C ALA A 37 5.85 6.54 -7.21
N THR A 38 6.55 7.68 -7.38
CA THR A 38 6.90 8.56 -6.25
C THR A 38 5.66 9.23 -5.65
N LYS A 39 4.72 9.71 -6.48
CA LYS A 39 3.44 10.27 -6.00
C LYS A 39 2.60 9.23 -5.26
N ALA A 40 2.48 8.01 -5.79
CA ALA A 40 1.77 6.91 -5.12
C ALA A 40 2.40 6.54 -3.77
N ARG A 41 3.73 6.54 -3.69
CA ARG A 41 4.47 6.30 -2.44
C ARG A 41 4.26 7.44 -1.44
N GLN A 42 4.27 8.68 -1.89
CA GLN A 42 4.02 9.84 -1.02
C GLN A 42 2.61 9.78 -0.43
N GLY A 43 1.58 9.47 -1.23
CA GLY A 43 0.21 9.32 -0.75
C GLY A 43 0.05 8.22 0.32
N LEU A 44 0.77 7.10 0.17
CA LEU A 44 0.82 6.06 1.20
C LEU A 44 1.45 6.59 2.51
N LEU A 45 2.56 7.33 2.41
CA LEU A 45 3.27 7.87 3.57
C LEU A 45 2.43 8.92 4.31
N ASP A 46 1.79 9.82 3.59
CA ASP A 46 0.92 10.85 4.18
C ASP A 46 -0.24 10.21 4.94
N LEU A 47 -0.81 9.15 4.39
CA LEU A 47 -1.89 8.40 5.04
C LEU A 47 -1.40 7.63 6.27
N MET A 48 -0.19 7.06 6.24
CA MET A 48 0.42 6.46 7.43
C MET A 48 0.67 7.50 8.53
N GLN A 49 1.08 8.72 8.16
CA GLN A 49 1.30 9.81 9.12
C GLN A 49 -0.03 10.34 9.71
N ASP A 50 -1.11 10.33 8.92
CA ASP A 50 -2.45 10.70 9.37
C ASP A 50 -3.09 9.64 10.31
N SER A 51 -2.52 8.43 10.38
CA SER A 51 -3.01 7.37 11.26
C SER A 51 -2.54 7.55 12.71
N GLN A 52 -3.48 7.55 13.66
CA GLN A 52 -3.15 7.69 15.09
C GLN A 52 -2.67 6.36 15.69
N PRO A 53 -1.64 6.36 16.56
CA PRO A 53 -1.07 5.15 17.14
C PRO A 53 -1.86 4.65 18.36
N ARG A 54 -3.20 4.66 18.26
CA ARG A 54 -4.06 4.40 19.43
C ARG A 54 -4.45 2.95 19.62
N LEU A 55 -4.45 2.12 18.57
CA LEU A 55 -4.55 0.65 18.60
C LEU A 55 -4.64 0.16 17.15
N THR A 56 -3.64 -0.57 16.64
CA THR A 56 -3.46 -0.92 15.21
C THR A 56 -3.40 0.30 14.27
N LEU A 57 -2.76 0.19 13.10
CA LEU A 57 -2.68 1.31 12.15
C LEU A 57 -4.09 1.63 11.62
N GLN A 58 -4.85 2.48 12.31
CA GLN A 58 -6.18 2.88 11.88
C GLN A 58 -6.03 3.99 10.85
N MET A 59 -6.00 3.59 9.59
CA MET A 59 -5.98 4.49 8.44
C MET A 59 -7.32 5.24 8.38
N ASN A 60 -7.29 6.57 8.38
CA ASN A 60 -8.53 7.38 8.31
C ASN A 60 -9.22 7.26 6.94
N ARG A 61 -8.44 7.05 5.88
CA ARG A 61 -8.92 7.04 4.48
C ARG A 61 -8.36 5.86 3.69
N PRO A 62 -8.65 4.61 4.07
CA PRO A 62 -8.03 3.42 3.47
C PRO A 62 -8.36 3.23 1.98
N LYS A 63 -9.37 3.93 1.45
CA LYS A 63 -9.76 3.89 0.03
C LYS A 63 -8.88 4.77 -0.87
N ASP A 64 -8.14 5.71 -0.30
CA ASP A 64 -7.32 6.68 -1.04
C ASP A 64 -6.01 6.06 -1.57
N VAL A 65 -5.71 4.81 -1.18
CA VAL A 65 -4.51 4.10 -1.62
C VAL A 65 -4.90 2.74 -2.17
N ARG A 66 -4.45 2.44 -3.39
CA ARG A 66 -4.55 1.11 -3.98
C ARG A 66 -3.18 0.45 -4.01
N LEU A 67 -3.18 -0.85 -3.71
CA LEU A 67 -2.01 -1.71 -3.80
C LEU A 67 -2.20 -2.68 -4.97
N ARG A 68 -1.18 -2.77 -5.83
CA ARG A 68 -1.09 -3.78 -6.88
C ARG A 68 -0.14 -4.85 -6.40
N TRP A 69 -0.61 -6.10 -6.40
CA TRP A 69 0.21 -7.26 -6.11
C TRP A 69 0.70 -7.86 -7.43
N THR A 70 2.01 -8.00 -7.56
CA THR A 70 2.67 -8.64 -8.70
C THR A 70 3.37 -9.89 -8.21
N ARG A 71 3.25 -11.00 -8.95
CA ARG A 71 3.98 -12.22 -8.60
C ARG A 71 5.47 -11.95 -8.77
N ARG A 72 6.28 -12.37 -7.79
CA ARG A 72 7.74 -12.25 -7.85
C ARG A 72 8.35 -13.28 -8.79
#